data_AF-A0A818CWW1-F1
#
_entry.id   AF-A0A818CWW1-F1
#
_cell.length_a   1.000
_cell.length_b   1.000
_cell.length_c   1.000
_cell.angle_alpha   90.00
_cell.angle_beta   90.00
_cell.angle_gamma   90.00
#
_symmetry.space_group_name_H-M   'P 1'
#
loop_
_entity.id
_entity.type
_entity.pdbx_description
1 polymer ?
#
loop_
_entity_poly.entity_id
_entity_poly.type
_entity_poly.pdbx_seq_one_letter_code
_entity_poly.pdbx_strand_id
1 'polypeptide(L)'
;MEITLSDTVYVSVISAKAQWSPQNETIFASSGSDRRLHIWDLSRINQSQTPTEAEDGPPELLFIHGGHAAKISDFSWNPNEPFVICSVSEDNMAQVWQIAEHVYNDDIGIEAMSGDRGEILPPTTTANSASNGS
;
A
#
# COMPACT_ATOMS: atom_id res chain seq x y z
N MET A 1 -28.88 28.60 41.56
CA MET A 1 -28.83 27.15 41.27
C MET A 1 -27.93 27.00 40.07
N GLU A 2 -26.63 26.86 40.30
CA GLU A 2 -25.67 26.63 39.23
C GLU A 2 -25.75 25.17 38.80
N ILE A 3 -25.99 24.95 37.52
CA ILE A 3 -25.83 23.64 36.89
C ILE A 3 -24.56 23.75 36.06
N THR A 4 -23.42 23.37 36.64
CA THR A 4 -22.21 23.09 35.86
C THR A 4 -22.44 21.78 35.12
N LEU A 5 -22.78 21.87 33.83
CA LEU A 5 -22.65 20.73 32.94
C LEU A 5 -21.15 20.54 32.68
N SER A 6 -20.60 19.48 33.27
CA SER A 6 -19.27 18.99 32.93
C SER A 6 -19.31 18.52 31.48
N ASP A 7 -18.65 19.26 30.59
CA ASP A 7 -18.39 18.84 29.21
C ASP A 7 -17.42 17.65 29.21
N THR A 8 -17.92 16.48 29.58
CA THR A 8 -17.21 15.23 29.37
C THR A 8 -17.30 14.88 27.90
N VAL A 9 -16.28 15.27 27.14
CA VAL A 9 -16.08 14.76 25.79
C VAL A 9 -15.75 13.27 25.91
N TYR A 10 -16.69 12.41 25.49
CA TYR A 10 -16.38 11.01 25.25
C TYR A 10 -15.39 10.96 24.08
N VAL A 11 -14.10 10.86 24.39
CA VAL A 11 -13.10 10.49 23.40
C VAL A 11 -13.44 9.06 23.00
N SER A 12 -13.91 8.91 21.77
CA SER A 12 -14.24 7.63 21.16
C SER A 12 -13.06 6.67 21.35
N VAL A 13 -13.20 5.64 22.19
CA VAL A 13 -12.16 4.63 22.50
C VAL A 13 -11.96 3.64 21.33
N ILE A 14 -12.62 3.88 20.20
CA ILE A 14 -12.44 3.12 18.97
C ILE A 14 -11.17 3.62 18.30
N SER A 15 -10.06 2.93 18.55
CA SER A 15 -8.81 3.10 17.80
C SER A 15 -8.86 2.36 16.45
N ALA A 16 -10.01 2.43 15.79
CA ALA A 16 -10.21 1.87 14.47
C ALA A 16 -10.42 3.05 13.53
N LYS A 17 -9.59 3.15 12.49
CA LYS A 17 -9.74 4.14 11.43
C LYS A 17 -9.94 3.43 10.11
N ALA A 18 -10.81 3.99 9.28
CA ALA A 18 -10.93 3.64 7.88
C ALA A 18 -10.99 4.93 7.05
N GLN A 19 -10.30 4.96 5.91
CA GLN A 19 -10.27 6.12 5.03
C GLN A 19 -10.19 5.67 3.58
N TRP A 20 -11.06 6.23 2.75
CA TRP A 20 -11.04 6.05 1.30
C TRP A 20 -9.80 6.67 0.68
N SER A 21 -9.27 6.02 -0.36
CA SER A 21 -8.24 6.62 -1.19
C SER A 21 -8.79 7.88 -1.87
N PRO A 22 -8.05 9.00 -1.87
CA PRO A 22 -8.47 10.21 -2.57
C PRO A 22 -8.37 10.09 -4.09
N GLN A 23 -7.61 9.11 -4.61
CA GLN A 23 -7.41 8.94 -6.05
C GLN A 23 -8.20 7.77 -6.65
N ASN A 24 -8.58 6.76 -5.84
CA ASN A 24 -9.22 5.54 -6.33
C ASN A 24 -10.50 5.24 -5.55
N GLU A 25 -11.64 5.23 -6.24
CA GLU A 25 -12.97 5.07 -5.61
C GLU A 25 -13.22 3.67 -5.03
N THR A 26 -12.53 2.65 -5.53
CA THR A 26 -12.67 1.27 -5.04
C THR A 26 -11.72 0.93 -3.90
N ILE A 27 -10.75 1.81 -3.62
CA ILE A 27 -9.68 1.55 -2.65
C ILE A 27 -9.97 2.26 -1.33
N PHE A 28 -9.88 1.53 -0.23
CA PHE A 28 -9.82 2.12 1.10
C PHE A 28 -8.80 1.42 1.99
N ALA A 29 -8.35 2.13 3.02
CA ALA A 29 -7.46 1.58 4.02
C ALA A 29 -8.18 1.48 5.36
N SER A 30 -7.80 0.49 6.17
CA SER A 30 -8.23 0.40 7.57
C SER A 30 -7.07 0.05 8.50
N SER A 31 -7.12 0.57 9.73
CA SER A 31 -6.16 0.27 10.78
C SER A 31 -6.87 -0.06 12.09
N GLY A 32 -6.24 -0.88 12.92
CA GLY A 32 -6.76 -1.26 14.23
C GLY A 32 -5.69 -1.46 15.30
N SER A 33 -6.06 -2.19 16.35
CA SER A 33 -5.18 -2.53 17.48
C SER A 33 -4.21 -3.68 17.21
N ASP A 34 -4.35 -4.36 16.07
CA ASP A 34 -3.51 -5.48 15.63
C ASP A 34 -2.16 -5.06 15.04
N ARG A 35 -1.89 -3.75 15.01
CA ARG A 35 -0.67 -3.12 14.47
C ARG A 35 -0.54 -3.25 12.95
N ARG A 36 -1.63 -3.58 12.26
CA ARG A 36 -1.66 -3.75 10.82
C ARG A 36 -2.50 -2.66 10.16
N LEU A 37 -2.04 -2.25 8.98
CA LEU A 37 -2.78 -1.40 8.06
C LEU A 37 -3.16 -2.25 6.86
N HIS A 38 -4.46 -2.42 6.64
CA HIS A 38 -4.99 -3.20 5.53
C HIS A 38 -5.42 -2.25 4.43
N ILE A 39 -5.05 -2.59 3.20
CA ILE A 39 -5.50 -1.91 1.98
C ILE A 39 -6.45 -2.86 1.27
N TRP A 40 -7.62 -2.35 0.94
CA TRP A 40 -8.72 -3.12 0.36
C TRP A 40 -9.04 -2.58 -1.02
N ASP A 41 -9.31 -3.47 -1.96
CA ASP A 41 -9.83 -3.14 -3.29
C ASP A 41 -11.19 -3.80 -3.53
N LEU A 42 -12.23 -2.99 -3.50
CA LEU A 42 -13.60 -3.44 -3.70
C LEU A 42 -13.89 -3.92 -5.12
N SER A 43 -13.04 -3.56 -6.10
CA SER A 43 -13.17 -4.06 -7.47
C SER A 43 -12.93 -5.58 -7.56
N ARG A 44 -12.26 -6.16 -6.55
CA ARG A 44 -11.89 -7.57 -6.50
C ARG A 44 -12.87 -8.45 -5.74
N ILE A 45 -13.95 -7.88 -5.20
CA ILE A 45 -14.99 -8.67 -4.51
C ILE A 45 -15.57 -9.72 -5.49
N ASN A 46 -15.72 -10.95 -5.00
CA ASN A 46 -16.19 -12.11 -5.76
C ASN A 46 -15.23 -12.62 -6.86
N GLN A 47 -13.98 -12.14 -6.91
CA GLN A 47 -12.98 -12.79 -7.76
C GLN A 47 -12.67 -14.19 -7.25
N SER A 48 -12.47 -15.13 -8.18
CA SER A 48 -12.11 -16.50 -7.85
C SER A 48 -10.69 -16.57 -7.31
N GLN A 49 -10.49 -17.29 -6.21
CA GLN A 49 -9.18 -17.61 -5.65
C GLN A 49 -8.94 -19.12 -5.68
N THR A 50 -7.68 -19.51 -5.81
CA THR A 50 -7.25 -20.87 -5.52
C THR A 50 -7.35 -21.15 -4.01
N PRO A 51 -7.42 -22.42 -3.58
CA PRO A 51 -7.49 -22.75 -2.15
C PRO A 51 -6.32 -22.20 -1.33
N THR A 52 -5.12 -22.12 -1.93
CA THR A 52 -3.93 -21.58 -1.27
C THR A 52 -4.01 -20.06 -1.10
N GLU A 53 -4.47 -19.32 -2.11
CA GLU A 53 -4.65 -17.86 -2.02
C GLU A 53 -5.72 -17.49 -0.98
N ALA A 54 -6.76 -18.32 -0.85
CA ALA A 54 -7.82 -18.10 0.14
C ALA A 54 -7.34 -18.28 1.60
N GLU A 55 -6.18 -18.93 1.84
CA GLU A 55 -5.56 -19.00 3.17
C GLU A 55 -4.96 -17.65 3.61
N ASP A 56 -4.52 -16.83 2.64
CA ASP A 56 -3.89 -15.53 2.89
C ASP A 56 -4.92 -14.41 3.13
N GLY A 57 -6.14 -14.58 2.65
CA GLY A 57 -7.24 -13.64 2.86
C GLY A 57 -8.26 -13.62 1.72
N PRO A 58 -9.30 -12.78 1.85
CA PRO A 58 -10.29 -12.60 0.80
C PRO A 58 -9.69 -11.87 -0.42
N PRO A 59 -10.29 -11.99 -1.62
CA PRO A 59 -9.70 -11.45 -2.86
C PRO A 59 -9.60 -9.93 -2.87
N GLU A 60 -10.45 -9.23 -2.11
CA GLU A 60 -10.39 -7.77 -1.94
C GLU A 60 -9.29 -7.29 -1.01
N LEU A 61 -8.57 -8.18 -0.31
CA LEU A 61 -7.43 -7.78 0.53
C LEU A 61 -6.20 -7.57 -0.35
N LEU A 62 -5.92 -6.31 -0.70
CA LEU A 62 -4.85 -5.93 -1.63
C LEU A 62 -3.46 -5.96 -0.99
N PHE A 63 -3.34 -5.42 0.24
CA PHE A 63 -2.03 -5.30 0.90
C PHE A 63 -2.18 -5.22 2.42
N ILE A 64 -1.18 -5.73 3.15
CA ILE A 64 -1.06 -5.59 4.59
C ILE A 64 0.28 -4.91 4.92
N HIS A 65 0.22 -3.68 5.42
CA HIS A 65 1.38 -3.03 5.99
C HIS A 65 1.64 -3.54 7.42
N GLY A 66 2.82 -4.14 7.58
CA GLY A 66 3.28 -4.78 8.82
C GLY A 66 4.41 -4.06 9.54
N GLY A 67 4.72 -2.81 9.18
CA GLY A 67 5.90 -2.11 9.67
C GLY A 67 5.83 -1.61 11.11
N HIS A 68 4.64 -1.53 11.72
CA HIS A 68 4.48 -0.99 13.07
C HIS A 68 4.65 -2.07 14.15
N ALA A 69 5.39 -1.74 15.22
CA ALA A 69 5.60 -2.62 16.36
C ALA A 69 4.59 -2.37 17.50
N ALA A 70 3.84 -1.26 17.45
CA ALA A 70 2.74 -0.94 18.35
C ALA A 70 1.45 -0.62 17.60
N LYS A 71 0.38 -0.44 18.38
CA LYS A 71 -0.96 -0.10 17.89
C LYS A 71 -0.91 1.19 17.09
N ILE A 72 -1.58 1.17 15.93
CA ILE A 72 -1.65 2.32 15.03
C ILE A 72 -2.68 3.29 15.60
N SER A 73 -2.24 4.51 15.87
CA SER A 73 -3.09 5.57 16.43
C SER A 73 -3.85 6.29 15.33
N ASP A 74 -3.18 6.56 14.19
CA ASP A 74 -3.78 7.25 13.05
C ASP A 74 -3.01 6.96 11.74
N PHE A 75 -3.63 7.24 10.59
CA PHE A 75 -2.98 7.26 9.28
C PHE A 75 -3.67 8.25 8.33
N SER A 76 -2.98 8.68 7.28
CA SER A 76 -3.57 9.48 6.20
C SER A 76 -2.97 9.08 4.86
N TRP A 77 -3.81 9.03 3.84
CA TRP A 77 -3.38 9.03 2.44
C TRP A 77 -2.71 10.35 2.07
N ASN A 78 -1.75 10.30 1.17
CA ASN A 78 -1.24 11.47 0.48
C ASN A 78 -2.25 11.88 -0.61
N PRO A 79 -2.74 13.14 -0.64
CA PRO A 79 -3.68 13.59 -1.66
C PRO A 79 -3.04 13.81 -3.05
N ASN A 80 -1.71 13.90 -3.12
CA ASN A 80 -0.98 14.21 -4.36
C ASN A 80 -0.30 13.00 -4.99
N GLU A 81 0.14 12.03 -4.19
CA GLU A 81 0.86 10.83 -4.66
C GLU A 81 0.04 9.56 -4.41
N PRO A 82 -0.36 8.82 -5.46
CA PRO A 82 -1.12 7.58 -5.32
C PRO A 82 -0.41 6.53 -4.47
N PHE A 83 -1.18 5.81 -3.65
CA PHE A 83 -0.70 4.72 -2.80
C PHE A 83 0.40 5.07 -1.80
N VAL A 84 0.62 6.36 -1.54
CA VAL A 84 1.49 6.84 -0.45
C VAL A 84 0.64 7.11 0.80
N ILE A 85 1.05 6.54 1.92
CA ILE A 85 0.38 6.69 3.23
C ILE A 85 1.41 7.12 4.28
N CYS A 86 0.97 8.00 5.18
CA CYS A 86 1.66 8.27 6.44
C CYS A 86 0.86 7.64 7.59
N SER A 87 1.51 6.85 8.43
CA SER A 87 0.89 6.21 9.59
C SER A 87 1.72 6.41 10.86
N VAL A 88 1.04 6.54 12.00
CA VAL A 88 1.64 6.78 13.31
C VAL A 88 1.17 5.76 14.34
N SER A 89 2.05 5.36 15.25
CA SER A 89 1.78 4.35 16.29
C SER A 89 2.14 4.82 17.70
N GLU A 90 1.63 4.09 18.69
CA GLU A 90 1.77 4.39 20.13
C GLU A 90 3.21 4.26 20.66
N ASP A 91 4.13 3.66 19.90
CA ASP A 91 5.57 3.56 20.18
C ASP A 91 6.39 4.73 19.63
N ASN A 92 5.74 5.87 19.38
CA ASN A 92 6.35 7.09 18.84
C ASN A 92 6.93 6.95 17.43
N MET A 93 6.54 5.91 16.68
CA MET A 93 6.96 5.72 15.30
C MET A 93 5.99 6.39 14.33
N ALA A 94 6.55 7.10 13.35
CA ALA A 94 5.85 7.56 12.15
C ALA A 94 6.50 6.90 10.93
N GLN A 95 5.68 6.41 10.01
CA GLN A 95 6.15 5.75 8.79
C GLN A 95 5.46 6.38 7.58
N VAL A 96 6.25 6.79 6.60
CA VAL A 96 5.78 7.14 5.26
C VAL A 96 6.18 5.99 4.34
N TRP A 97 5.20 5.39 3.68
CA TRP A 97 5.40 4.20 2.87
C TRP A 97 4.51 4.24 1.63
N GLN A 98 4.90 3.48 0.62
CA GLN A 98 4.21 3.38 -0.66
C GLN A 98 4.07 1.93 -1.06
N ILE A 99 2.90 1.56 -1.59
CA ILE A 99 2.68 0.23 -2.15
C ILE A 99 3.43 0.12 -3.49
N ALA A 100 4.13 -0.98 -3.71
CA ALA A 100 4.82 -1.22 -4.98
C ALA A 100 3.83 -1.41 -6.13
N GLU A 101 4.18 -0.90 -7.31
CA GLU A 101 3.26 -0.83 -8.47
C GLU A 101 2.68 -2.20 -8.88
N HIS A 102 3.52 -3.23 -8.90
CA HIS A 102 3.12 -4.59 -9.27
C HIS A 102 2.09 -5.23 -8.32
N VAL A 103 1.86 -4.66 -7.13
CA VAL A 103 0.86 -5.17 -6.18
C VAL A 103 -0.56 -4.77 -6.61
N TYR A 104 -0.72 -3.58 -7.19
CA TYR A 104 -2.02 -3.03 -7.57
C TYR A 104 -2.25 -2.95 -9.08
N ASN A 105 -1.21 -3.18 -9.89
CA ASN A 105 -1.30 -3.20 -11.34
C ASN A 105 -1.09 -4.63 -11.88
N ASP A 106 -2.19 -5.31 -12.19
CA ASP A 106 -2.18 -6.70 -12.65
C ASP A 106 -1.55 -6.86 -14.05
N ASP A 107 -1.49 -5.79 -14.86
CA ASP A 107 -0.94 -5.81 -16.22
C ASP A 107 0.58 -6.04 -16.24
N ILE A 108 1.29 -5.59 -15.20
CA ILE A 108 2.75 -5.75 -15.07
C ILE A 108 3.14 -7.23 -14.94
N GLY A 109 2.28 -8.06 -14.34
CA GLY A 109 2.48 -9.50 -14.22
C GLY A 109 2.43 -10.23 -15.56
N ILE A 110 1.70 -9.69 -16.53
CA ILE A 110 1.56 -10.28 -17.87
C ILE A 110 2.77 -9.93 -18.73
N GLU A 111 3.28 -8.70 -18.66
CA GLU A 111 4.47 -8.28 -19.42
C GLU A 111 5.76 -8.97 -18.95
N ALA A 112 5.89 -9.21 -17.64
CA ALA A 112 7.02 -9.96 -17.08
C ALA A 112 7.01 -11.45 -17.50
N MET A 113 5.83 -12.01 -17.81
CA MET A 113 5.66 -13.39 -18.28
C MET A 113 5.65 -13.50 -19.81
N SER A 114 5.45 -12.39 -20.53
CA SER A 114 5.64 -12.30 -21.98
C SER A 114 7.09 -11.99 -22.36
N GLY A 115 8.04 -12.19 -21.45
CA GLY A 115 9.48 -12.18 -21.71
C GLY A 115 9.81 -13.05 -22.92
N ASP A 116 10.07 -12.36 -24.02
CA ASP A 116 9.98 -12.84 -25.39
C ASP A 116 10.94 -13.99 -25.70
N ARG A 117 10.43 -14.95 -26.47
CA ARG A 117 11.27 -15.91 -27.20
C ARG A 117 11.94 -15.18 -28.34
N GLY A 118 13.10 -14.60 -28.05
CA GLY A 118 14.20 -14.49 -29.00
C GLY A 118 14.49 -13.10 -29.53
N GLU A 119 15.44 -12.42 -28.89
CA GLU A 119 16.64 -11.98 -29.61
C GLU A 119 17.83 -11.92 -28.64
N ILE A 120 18.78 -12.83 -28.86
CA ILE A 120 20.07 -12.82 -28.17
C ILE A 120 20.91 -11.78 -28.91
N LEU A 121 21.01 -10.55 -28.39
CA LEU A 121 22.04 -9.64 -28.87
C LEU A 121 23.42 -10.21 -28.44
N PRO A 122 24.34 -10.47 -29.39
CA PRO A 122 25.64 -11.04 -29.03
C PRO A 122 26.49 -10.01 -28.28
N PRO A 123 27.42 -10.46 -27.42
CA PRO A 123 28.39 -9.57 -26.81
C PRO A 123 29.36 -9.11 -27.89
N THR A 124 29.31 -7.84 -28.29
CA THR A 124 30.36 -7.24 -29.12
C THR A 124 31.28 -6.39 -28.26
N THR A 125 32.30 -7.06 -27.72
CA THR A 125 33.62 -6.46 -27.54
C THR A 125 34.21 -6.18 -28.92
N THR A 126 34.47 -4.92 -29.27
CA THR A 126 35.74 -4.40 -29.85
C THR A 126 35.57 -2.88 -30.05
N ALA A 127 36.29 -2.07 -29.28
CA ALA A 127 37.61 -1.55 -29.61
C ALA A 127 37.62 -0.50 -30.73
N ASN A 128 38.05 0.70 -30.31
CA ASN A 128 38.84 1.70 -31.04
C ASN A 128 38.39 2.14 -32.44
N SER A 129 38.12 3.45 -32.55
CA SER A 129 38.94 4.28 -33.45
C SER A 129 39.12 5.68 -32.87
N ALA A 130 40.32 6.19 -33.12
CA ALA A 130 40.96 7.34 -32.49
C ALA A 130 40.58 8.69 -33.12
N SER A 131 41.19 9.75 -32.56
CA SER A 131 41.45 11.10 -33.11
C SER A 131 40.30 12.10 -33.01
N ASN A 132 40.47 13.39 -32.67
CA ASN A 132 41.64 14.23 -32.37
C ASN A 132 41.14 15.59 -31.80
N GLY A 133 42.02 16.29 -31.08
CA GLY A 133 41.97 17.76 -30.86
C GLY A 133 41.46 18.17 -29.48
N SER A 134 42.16 18.96 -28.66
CA SER A 134 43.36 19.81 -28.85
C SER A 134 44.14 19.90 -27.54
#